data_AF-A0A7V6VKH6-F1
#
_entry.id   AF-A0A7V6VKH6-F1
#
_cell.length_a   1.000
_cell.length_b   1.000
_cell.length_c   1.000
_cell.angle_alpha   90.00
_cell.angle_beta   90.00
_cell.angle_gamma   90.00
#
_symmetry.space_group_name_H-M   'P 1'
#
loop_
_entity.id
_entity.type
_entity.pdbx_description
1 polymer ?
#
loop_
_entity_poly.entity_id
_entity_poly.type
_entity_poly.pdbx_seq_one_letter_code
_entity_poly.pdbx_strand_id
1 'polypeptide(L)'
;MAIFVQALRESWRALLGWAAALVAVLTLYLSFYSSMGTMEGMQAMMDQLPQAMVDAFGFEDIGSGAGWAQSTFFGLLGLFILGAAGISWGARATAGDEESGMLELTLAHRVTRTQVYVQRFLAILVRLALLGAAVTAALLVLDAAVGLELDHANVAPQMLAYLGTGVLSAAVALALGAATGHRGWA
;
A
#
# COMPACT_ATOMS: atom_id res chain seq x y z
N MET A 1 16.42 -16.15 -11.88
CA MET A 1 16.58 -15.96 -10.41
C MET A 1 17.45 -14.76 -10.06
N ALA A 2 18.59 -14.53 -10.74
CA ALA A 2 19.42 -13.34 -10.51
C ALA A 2 18.63 -12.01 -10.64
N ILE A 3 17.74 -11.90 -11.64
CA ILE A 3 16.90 -10.69 -11.87
C ILE A 3 15.98 -10.41 -10.68
N PHE A 4 15.36 -11.44 -10.10
CA PHE A 4 14.49 -11.30 -8.92
C PHE A 4 15.27 -10.77 -7.70
N VAL A 5 16.44 -11.36 -7.41
CA VAL A 5 17.28 -10.95 -6.27
C VAL A 5 17.82 -9.54 -6.45
N GLN A 6 18.25 -9.21 -7.67
CA GLN A 6 18.72 -7.88 -8.02
C GLN A 6 17.60 -6.85 -7.87
N ALA A 7 16.40 -7.13 -8.40
CA ALA A 7 15.26 -6.25 -8.25
C ALA A 7 15.00 -5.97 -6.76
N LEU A 8 14.98 -7.02 -5.92
CA LEU A 8 14.75 -6.86 -4.49
C LEU A 8 15.83 -6.00 -3.80
N ARG A 9 17.10 -6.14 -4.23
CA ARG A 9 18.24 -5.36 -3.73
C ARG A 9 18.29 -3.92 -4.24
N GLU A 10 17.73 -3.58 -5.39
CA GLU A 10 17.83 -2.19 -5.90
C GLU A 10 16.88 -1.24 -5.16
N SER A 11 15.76 -1.75 -4.64
CA SER A 11 14.71 -0.91 -4.06
C SER A 11 14.53 -1.08 -2.54
N TRP A 12 15.47 -1.71 -1.83
CA TRP A 12 15.38 -1.90 -0.38
C TRP A 12 15.28 -0.56 0.40
N ARG A 13 15.98 0.48 -0.05
CA ARG A 13 15.90 1.83 0.55
C ARG A 13 14.51 2.43 0.37
N ALA A 14 13.92 2.25 -0.82
CA ALA A 14 12.56 2.68 -1.09
C ALA A 14 11.56 1.89 -0.25
N LEU A 15 11.76 0.58 -0.08
CA LEU A 15 10.94 -0.25 0.80
C LEU A 15 10.96 0.27 2.24
N LEU A 16 12.13 0.60 2.78
CA LEU A 16 12.24 1.19 4.12
C LEU A 16 11.55 2.56 4.20
N GLY A 17 11.69 3.40 3.17
CA GLY A 17 11.00 4.69 3.11
C GLY A 17 9.48 4.55 3.11
N TRP A 18 8.93 3.64 2.31
CA TRP A 18 7.50 3.35 2.28
C TRP A 18 6.99 2.70 3.56
N ALA A 19 7.75 1.77 4.14
CA ALA A 19 7.43 1.17 5.44
C ALA A 19 7.38 2.23 6.54
N ALA A 20 8.40 3.10 6.60
CA ALA A 20 8.45 4.19 7.56
C ALA A 20 7.27 5.16 7.37
N ALA A 21 6.93 5.53 6.13
CA ALA A 21 5.78 6.39 5.85
C ALA A 21 4.46 5.77 6.32
N LEU A 22 4.20 4.50 5.97
CA LEU A 22 2.99 3.79 6.39
C LEU A 22 2.90 3.66 7.91
N VAL A 23 3.97 3.20 8.57
CA VAL A 23 3.99 3.03 10.03
C VAL A 23 3.86 4.37 10.74
N ALA A 24 4.53 5.43 10.26
CA ALA A 24 4.43 6.76 10.84
C ALA A 24 3.00 7.31 10.74
N VAL A 25 2.37 7.22 9.57
CA VAL A 25 0.99 7.68 9.37
C VAL A 25 0.00 6.86 10.19
N LEU A 26 0.15 5.54 10.20
CA LEU A 26 -0.66 4.65 11.03
C LEU A 26 -0.55 5.05 12.51
N THR A 27 0.68 5.18 13.01
CA THR A 27 0.94 5.54 14.41
C THR A 27 0.36 6.90 14.75
N LEU A 28 0.60 7.91 13.90
CA LEU A 28 0.13 9.26 14.12
C LEU A 28 -1.41 9.28 14.25
N TYR A 29 -2.14 8.70 13.29
CA TYR A 29 -3.59 8.78 13.25
C TYR A 29 -4.29 7.87 14.25
N LEU A 30 -3.78 6.65 14.49
CA LEU A 30 -4.40 5.75 15.46
C LEU A 30 -4.15 6.22 16.89
N SER A 31 -3.03 6.91 17.18
CA SER A 31 -2.78 7.49 18.51
C SER A 31 -3.80 8.59 18.87
N PHE A 32 -4.40 9.26 17.89
CA PHE A 32 -5.46 10.23 18.14
C PHE A 32 -6.79 9.60 18.55
N TYR A 33 -6.98 8.29 18.35
CA TYR A 33 -8.22 7.60 18.71
C TYR A 33 -8.56 7.78 20.20
N SER A 34 -7.60 7.61 21.12
CA SER A 34 -7.84 7.79 22.55
C SER A 34 -8.27 9.21 22.94
N SER A 35 -7.93 10.21 22.12
CA SER A 35 -8.30 11.60 22.33
C SER A 35 -9.62 11.99 21.65
N MET A 36 -9.95 11.38 20.51
CA MET A 36 -11.07 11.76 19.64
C MET A 36 -12.25 10.79 19.74
N GLY A 37 -12.00 9.48 19.86
CA GLY A 37 -12.99 8.40 19.82
C GLY A 37 -14.03 8.45 20.93
N THR A 38 -13.76 9.17 22.02
CA THR A 38 -14.70 9.31 23.15
C THR A 38 -15.46 10.64 23.16
N MET A 39 -15.25 11.54 22.18
CA MET A 39 -15.95 12.81 22.17
C MET A 39 -17.37 12.64 21.62
N GLU A 40 -18.38 12.97 22.43
CA GLU A 40 -19.78 13.18 21.98
C GLU A 40 -19.86 14.14 20.76
N GLY A 41 -18.89 15.07 20.65
CA GLY A 41 -18.76 15.98 19.52
C GLY A 41 -18.49 15.31 18.17
N MET A 42 -17.86 14.13 18.12
CA MET A 42 -17.63 13.42 16.86
C MET A 42 -18.91 12.82 16.30
N GLN A 43 -19.76 12.29 17.19
CA GLN A 43 -21.08 11.76 16.83
C GLN A 43 -22.00 12.88 16.33
N ALA A 44 -22.00 14.03 17.01
CA ALA A 44 -22.74 15.21 16.58
C ALA A 44 -22.24 15.82 15.25
N MET A 45 -20.96 15.65 14.91
CA MET A 45 -20.40 16.04 13.61
C MET A 45 -20.82 15.06 12.51
N MET A 46 -20.83 13.77 12.82
CA MET A 46 -21.28 12.71 11.90
C MET A 46 -22.76 12.87 11.53
N ASP A 47 -23.62 13.22 12.50
CA ASP A 47 -25.04 13.47 12.27
C ASP A 47 -25.32 14.68 11.34
N GLN A 48 -24.32 15.54 11.14
CA GLN A 48 -24.42 16.71 10.24
C GLN A 48 -23.91 16.42 8.83
N LEU A 49 -23.23 15.29 8.60
CA LEU A 49 -22.73 14.91 7.29
C LEU A 49 -23.86 14.26 6.46
N PRO A 50 -24.02 14.59 5.17
CA PRO A 50 -24.91 13.87 4.29
C PRO A 50 -24.53 12.38 4.24
N GLN A 51 -25.54 11.49 4.22
CA GLN A 51 -25.32 10.03 4.18
C GLN A 51 -24.37 9.61 3.05
N ALA A 52 -24.50 10.23 1.87
CA ALA A 52 -23.63 9.95 0.73
C ALA A 52 -22.14 10.24 0.99
N MET A 53 -21.81 11.18 1.87
CA MET A 53 -20.41 11.43 2.29
C MET A 53 -19.96 10.40 3.32
N VAL A 54 -20.82 10.03 4.26
CA VAL A 54 -20.52 9.00 5.28
C VAL A 54 -20.17 7.67 4.61
N ASP A 55 -20.98 7.24 3.65
CA ASP A 55 -20.78 6.00 2.91
C ASP A 55 -19.51 6.07 2.03
N ALA A 56 -19.27 7.21 1.36
CA ALA A 56 -18.12 7.38 0.48
C ALA A 56 -16.77 7.39 1.22
N PHE A 57 -16.73 7.94 2.44
CA PHE A 57 -15.52 7.98 3.26
C PHE A 57 -15.43 6.84 4.29
N GLY A 58 -16.44 5.97 4.37
CA GLY A 58 -16.47 4.83 5.29
C GLY A 58 -16.54 5.25 6.76
N PHE A 59 -17.25 6.35 7.06
CA PHE A 59 -17.37 6.88 8.42
C PHE A 59 -18.50 6.28 9.25
N GLU A 60 -19.19 5.25 8.73
CA GLU A 60 -20.35 4.58 9.34
C GLU A 60 -20.14 4.19 10.81
N ASP A 61 -18.92 3.77 11.17
CA ASP A 61 -18.55 3.37 12.52
C ASP A 61 -17.24 4.04 13.00
N ILE A 62 -17.02 5.31 12.62
CA ILE A 62 -15.77 6.04 12.95
C ILE A 62 -15.50 6.15 14.46
N GLY A 63 -16.52 5.97 15.30
CA GLY A 63 -16.40 5.96 16.75
C GLY A 63 -15.76 4.69 17.32
N SER A 64 -15.75 3.58 16.58
CA SER A 64 -15.06 2.35 16.98
C SER A 64 -13.59 2.37 16.54
N GLY A 65 -12.72 1.64 17.24
CA GLY A 65 -11.30 1.56 16.86
C GLY A 65 -11.08 0.94 15.48
N ALA A 66 -11.93 -0.03 15.11
CA ALA A 66 -11.91 -0.66 13.79
C ALA A 66 -12.37 0.32 12.69
N GLY A 67 -13.48 1.04 12.90
CA GLY A 67 -13.97 2.02 11.93
C GLY A 67 -13.06 3.24 11.82
N TRP A 68 -12.42 3.66 12.91
CA TRP A 68 -11.39 4.69 12.91
C TRP A 68 -10.19 4.29 12.05
N ALA A 69 -9.64 3.09 12.25
CA ALA A 69 -8.52 2.58 11.47
C ALA A 69 -8.91 2.39 9.98
N GLN A 70 -10.13 1.90 9.73
CA GLN A 70 -10.65 1.73 8.38
C GLN A 70 -10.76 3.05 7.63
N SER A 71 -11.41 4.04 8.22
CA SER A 71 -11.70 5.32 7.56
C SER A 71 -10.46 6.22 7.40
N THR A 72 -9.60 6.30 8.42
CA THR A 72 -8.45 7.23 8.40
C THR A 72 -7.24 6.65 7.69
N PHE A 73 -6.95 5.37 7.92
CA PHE A 73 -5.77 4.71 7.37
C PHE A 73 -6.09 3.88 6.12
N PHE A 74 -6.89 2.81 6.25
CA PHE A 74 -7.05 1.86 5.14
C PHE A 74 -7.82 2.42 3.94
N GLY A 75 -8.84 3.24 4.17
CA GLY A 75 -9.70 3.83 3.15
C GLY A 75 -9.16 5.14 2.56
N LEU A 76 -8.19 5.78 3.23
CA LEU A 76 -7.70 7.10 2.84
C LEU A 76 -6.17 7.14 2.74
N LEU A 77 -5.46 7.43 3.84
CA LEU A 77 -4.04 7.77 3.77
C LEU A 77 -3.16 6.57 3.39
N GLY A 78 -3.42 5.44 4.03
CA GLY A 78 -2.76 4.18 3.71
C GLY A 78 -3.04 3.75 2.28
N LEU A 79 -4.27 3.93 1.77
CA LEU A 79 -4.63 3.62 0.38
C LEU A 79 -3.76 4.40 -0.60
N PHE A 80 -3.66 5.73 -0.43
CA PHE A 80 -2.84 6.56 -1.30
C PHE A 80 -1.35 6.23 -1.22
N ILE A 81 -0.83 5.99 -0.01
CA ILE A 81 0.61 5.67 0.17
C ILE A 81 0.95 4.31 -0.45
N LEU A 82 0.14 3.28 -0.22
CA LEU A 82 0.38 1.95 -0.79
C LEU A 82 0.17 1.94 -2.30
N GLY A 83 -0.85 2.64 -2.79
CA GLY A 83 -1.09 2.85 -4.22
C GLY A 83 0.11 3.53 -4.89
N ALA A 84 0.60 4.63 -4.30
CA ALA A 84 1.79 5.33 -4.79
C ALA A 84 3.04 4.43 -4.77
N ALA A 85 3.23 3.64 -3.72
CA ALA A 85 4.32 2.65 -3.65
C ALA A 85 4.20 1.63 -4.80
N GLY A 86 3.02 1.04 -4.99
CA GLY A 86 2.70 0.09 -6.06
C GLY A 86 2.97 0.67 -7.44
N ILE A 87 2.43 1.86 -7.74
CA ILE A 87 2.65 2.58 -9.01
C ILE A 87 4.14 2.83 -9.23
N SER A 88 4.84 3.36 -8.21
CA SER A 88 6.25 3.71 -8.32
C SER A 88 7.17 2.51 -8.58
N TRP A 89 6.77 1.32 -8.15
CA TRP A 89 7.49 0.08 -8.43
C TRP A 89 7.07 -0.56 -9.75
N GLY A 90 5.77 -0.52 -10.09
CA GLY A 90 5.23 -1.00 -11.35
C GLY A 90 5.81 -0.24 -12.55
N ALA A 91 5.79 1.10 -12.51
CA ALA A 91 6.34 1.94 -13.57
C ALA A 91 7.86 1.76 -13.76
N ARG A 92 8.61 1.54 -12.67
CA ARG A 92 10.06 1.25 -12.74
C ARG A 92 10.38 -0.13 -13.30
N ALA A 93 9.48 -1.11 -13.17
CA ALA A 93 9.74 -2.49 -13.56
C ALA A 93 9.81 -2.71 -15.09
N THR A 94 9.16 -1.86 -15.88
CA THR A 94 9.10 -1.95 -17.35
C THR A 94 9.80 -0.77 -18.01
N ALA A 95 9.28 0.44 -17.81
CA ALA A 95 9.71 1.62 -18.54
C ALA A 95 11.11 2.14 -18.14
N GLY A 96 11.62 1.78 -16.95
CA GLY A 96 12.96 2.18 -16.50
C GLY A 96 14.12 1.61 -17.32
N ASP A 97 13.95 0.42 -17.87
CA ASP A 97 15.00 -0.26 -18.64
C ASP A 97 14.91 0.00 -20.14
N GLU A 98 13.71 0.30 -20.63
CA GLU A 98 13.51 0.72 -22.01
C GLU A 98 14.07 2.13 -22.22
N GLU A 99 13.79 3.08 -21.33
CA GLU A 99 14.36 4.44 -21.41
C GLU A 99 15.88 4.48 -21.21
N SER A 100 16.44 3.59 -20.39
CA SER A 100 17.89 3.53 -20.14
C SER A 100 18.65 2.65 -21.14
N GLY A 101 17.96 2.00 -22.08
CA GLY A 101 18.55 1.05 -23.03
C GLY A 101 19.08 -0.25 -22.39
N MET A 102 18.93 -0.42 -21.08
CA MET A 102 19.38 -1.62 -20.36
C MET A 102 18.60 -2.88 -20.73
N LEU A 103 17.38 -2.74 -21.27
CA LEU A 103 16.57 -3.86 -21.68
C LEU A 103 17.28 -4.67 -22.79
N GLU A 104 17.96 -4.00 -23.73
CA GLU A 104 18.66 -4.66 -24.84
C GLU A 104 19.88 -5.46 -24.36
N LEU A 105 20.63 -4.92 -23.39
CA LEU A 105 21.75 -5.62 -22.74
C LEU A 105 21.30 -6.86 -21.95
N THR A 106 20.11 -6.80 -21.35
CA THR A 106 19.54 -7.91 -20.60
C THR A 106 19.02 -9.00 -21.53
N LEU A 107 18.40 -8.61 -22.66
CA LEU A 107 17.93 -9.53 -23.71
C LEU A 107 19.07 -10.16 -24.53
N ALA A 108 20.26 -9.56 -24.52
CA ALA A 108 21.46 -10.16 -25.11
C ALA A 108 21.89 -11.45 -24.37
N HIS A 109 21.49 -11.61 -23.11
CA HIS A 109 21.55 -12.88 -22.40
C HIS A 109 20.24 -13.64 -22.69
N ARG A 110 20.27 -14.97 -22.91
CA ARG A 110 19.09 -15.82 -23.26
C ARG A 110 17.95 -15.76 -22.22
N VAL A 111 17.26 -14.65 -22.13
CA VAL A 111 16.17 -14.37 -21.21
C VAL A 111 15.01 -13.80 -22.03
N THR A 112 13.82 -14.35 -21.84
CA THR A 112 12.63 -13.87 -22.56
C THR A 112 12.04 -12.64 -21.86
N ARG A 113 11.39 -11.76 -22.62
CA ARG A 113 10.68 -10.57 -22.09
C ARG A 113 9.68 -10.94 -20.99
N THR A 114 8.91 -12.02 -21.20
CA THR A 114 7.94 -12.53 -20.22
C THR A 114 8.60 -12.95 -18.90
N GLN A 115 9.78 -13.59 -18.96
CA GLN A 115 10.50 -14.00 -17.76
C GLN A 115 10.96 -12.80 -16.93
N VAL A 116 11.38 -11.71 -17.58
CA VAL A 116 11.77 -10.46 -16.90
C VAL A 116 10.56 -9.87 -16.19
N TYR A 117 9.42 -9.72 -16.88
CA TYR A 117 8.22 -9.13 -16.32
C TYR A 117 7.66 -9.93 -15.14
N VAL A 118 7.58 -11.25 -15.26
CA VAL A 118 7.11 -12.12 -14.17
C VAL A 118 8.04 -12.02 -12.95
N GLN A 119 9.36 -12.10 -13.14
CA GLN A 119 10.30 -12.02 -12.01
C GLN A 119 10.25 -10.66 -11.31
N ARG A 120 10.04 -9.57 -12.05
CA ARG A 120 9.89 -8.23 -11.47
C ARG A 120 8.57 -8.05 -10.73
N PHE A 121 7.48 -8.54 -11.31
CA PHE A 121 6.18 -8.52 -10.66
C PHE A 121 6.20 -9.32 -9.36
N LEU A 122 6.78 -10.52 -9.37
CA LEU A 122 6.99 -11.32 -8.14
C LEU A 122 7.81 -10.55 -7.09
N ALA A 123 8.85 -9.81 -7.48
CA ALA A 123 9.59 -8.98 -6.56
C ALA A 123 8.73 -7.84 -5.96
N ILE A 124 7.79 -7.28 -6.73
CA ILE A 124 6.82 -6.29 -6.20
C ILE A 124 5.88 -6.95 -5.20
N LEU A 125 5.36 -8.14 -5.49
CA LEU A 125 4.50 -8.88 -4.55
C LEU A 125 5.20 -9.14 -3.22
N VAL A 126 6.48 -9.54 -3.24
CA VAL A 126 7.25 -9.75 -2.01
C VAL A 126 7.41 -8.44 -1.22
N ARG A 127 7.66 -7.31 -1.89
CA ARG A 127 7.75 -6.01 -1.21
C ARG A 127 6.42 -5.58 -0.59
N LEU A 128 5.32 -5.76 -1.31
CA LEU A 128 3.98 -5.49 -0.79
C LEU A 128 3.67 -6.39 0.40
N ALA A 129 4.05 -7.67 0.36
CA ALA A 129 3.89 -8.58 1.51
C ALA A 129 4.73 -8.14 2.72
N LEU A 130 5.95 -7.62 2.52
CA LEU A 130 6.79 -7.08 3.58
C LEU A 130 6.21 -5.78 4.19
N LEU A 131 5.70 -4.87 3.35
CA LEU A 131 4.93 -3.71 3.83
C LEU A 131 3.68 -4.18 4.60
N GLY A 132 3.05 -5.24 4.10
CA GLY A 132 1.98 -5.98 4.72
C GLY A 132 2.28 -6.31 6.17
N ALA A 133 3.32 -7.11 6.36
CA ALA A 133 3.79 -7.53 7.67
C ALA A 133 4.17 -6.35 8.58
N ALA A 134 4.80 -5.30 8.05
CA ALA A 134 5.19 -4.12 8.82
C ALA A 134 3.96 -3.35 9.35
N VAL A 135 2.95 -3.13 8.49
CA VAL A 135 1.70 -2.47 8.88
C VAL A 135 0.92 -3.33 9.87
N THR A 136 0.80 -4.64 9.64
CA THR A 136 0.14 -5.55 10.60
C THR A 136 0.84 -5.54 11.96
N ALA A 137 2.18 -5.61 11.98
CA ALA A 137 2.92 -5.56 13.23
C ALA A 137 2.69 -4.23 13.98
N ALA A 138 2.74 -3.10 13.27
CA ALA A 138 2.46 -1.79 13.86
C ALA A 138 1.02 -1.68 14.37
N LEU A 139 0.05 -2.20 13.62
CA LEU A 139 -1.37 -2.19 14.00
C LEU A 139 -1.61 -2.98 15.29
N LEU A 140 -1.04 -4.19 15.42
CA LEU A 140 -1.21 -5.00 16.64
C LEU A 140 -0.54 -4.35 17.87
N VAL A 141 0.59 -3.68 17.68
CA VAL A 141 1.24 -2.90 18.75
C VAL A 141 0.36 -1.72 19.18
N LEU A 142 -0.23 -1.01 18.21
CA LEU A 142 -1.10 0.14 18.49
C LEU A 142 -2.44 -0.26 19.09
N ASP A 143 -3.03 -1.38 18.67
CA ASP A 143 -4.23 -1.94 19.27
C ASP A 143 -4.04 -2.17 20.77
N ALA A 144 -2.93 -2.81 21.15
CA ALA A 144 -2.58 -3.04 22.55
C ALA A 144 -2.25 -1.74 23.32
N ALA A 145 -1.72 -0.72 22.66
CA ALA A 145 -1.28 0.53 23.31
C ALA A 145 -2.41 1.56 23.48
N VAL A 146 -3.32 1.63 22.51
CA VAL A 146 -4.37 2.67 22.43
C VAL A 146 -5.76 2.12 22.77
N GLY A 147 -5.94 0.79 22.77
CA GLY A 147 -7.22 0.15 23.09
C GLY A 147 -8.22 0.27 21.94
N LEU A 148 -7.80 -0.11 20.72
CA LEU A 148 -8.69 -0.10 19.55
C LEU A 148 -9.72 -1.24 19.56
N GLU A 149 -9.50 -2.26 20.39
CA GLU A 149 -10.37 -3.43 20.56
C GLU A 149 -10.63 -4.16 19.24
N LEU A 150 -9.58 -4.33 18.44
CA LEU A 150 -9.69 -4.96 17.13
C LEU A 150 -10.00 -6.46 17.22
N ASP A 151 -10.97 -6.92 16.43
CA ASP A 151 -11.16 -8.34 16.18
C ASP A 151 -10.02 -8.86 15.31
N HIS A 152 -9.15 -9.67 15.92
CA HIS A 152 -7.96 -10.23 15.29
C HIS A 152 -8.30 -11.14 14.10
N ALA A 153 -9.52 -11.72 14.06
CA ALA A 153 -9.97 -12.52 12.93
C ALA A 153 -10.15 -11.68 11.66
N ASN A 154 -10.47 -10.38 11.81
CA ASN A 154 -10.72 -9.47 10.70
C ASN A 154 -9.45 -8.76 10.20
N VAL A 155 -8.35 -8.80 10.95
CA VAL A 155 -7.07 -8.16 10.56
C VAL A 155 -6.50 -8.79 9.28
N ALA A 156 -6.51 -10.12 9.18
CA ALA A 156 -6.00 -10.83 8.01
C ALA A 156 -6.78 -10.54 6.71
N PRO A 157 -8.13 -10.69 6.65
CA PRO A 157 -8.89 -10.37 5.44
C PRO A 157 -8.79 -8.88 5.08
N GLN A 158 -8.79 -7.98 6.08
CA GLN A 158 -8.60 -6.56 5.85
C GLN A 158 -7.24 -6.27 5.21
N MET A 159 -6.17 -6.89 5.72
CA MET A 159 -4.83 -6.69 5.18
C MET A 159 -4.70 -7.24 3.76
N LEU A 160 -5.35 -8.37 3.46
CA LEU A 160 -5.39 -8.92 2.11
C LEU A 160 -6.11 -7.98 1.14
N ALA A 161 -7.25 -7.42 1.53
CA ALA A 161 -7.99 -6.45 0.72
C ALA A 161 -7.12 -5.20 0.46
N TYR A 162 -6.49 -4.67 1.51
CA TYR A 162 -5.61 -3.52 1.42
C TYR A 162 -4.40 -3.78 0.50
N LEU A 163 -3.68 -4.89 0.68
CA LEU A 163 -2.59 -5.29 -0.20
C LEU A 163 -3.05 -5.51 -1.65
N GLY A 164 -4.27 -6.01 -1.83
CA GLY A 164 -4.90 -6.16 -3.15
C GLY A 164 -4.97 -4.84 -3.92
N THR A 165 -5.24 -3.72 -3.24
CA THR A 165 -5.22 -2.40 -3.89
C THR A 165 -3.82 -2.04 -4.39
N GLY A 166 -2.79 -2.24 -3.57
CA GLY A 166 -1.39 -2.02 -3.95
C GLY A 166 -0.94 -2.92 -5.11
N VAL A 167 -1.35 -4.19 -5.12
CA VAL A 167 -1.08 -5.13 -6.23
C VAL A 167 -1.76 -4.66 -7.52
N LEU A 168 -3.02 -4.25 -7.44
CA LEU A 168 -3.76 -3.72 -8.59
C LEU A 168 -3.08 -2.47 -9.16
N SER A 169 -2.74 -1.51 -8.30
CA SER A 169 -2.02 -0.29 -8.71
C SER A 169 -0.67 -0.59 -9.37
N ALA A 170 0.09 -1.53 -8.82
CA ALA A 170 1.36 -1.95 -9.42
C ALA A 170 1.17 -2.67 -10.76
N ALA A 171 0.16 -3.54 -10.87
CA ALA A 171 -0.14 -4.26 -12.10
C ALA A 171 -0.56 -3.32 -13.23
N VAL A 172 -1.39 -2.32 -12.93
CA VAL A 172 -1.81 -1.29 -13.90
C VAL A 172 -0.61 -0.47 -14.36
N ALA A 173 0.21 0.03 -13.44
CA ALA A 173 1.41 0.79 -13.79
C ALA A 173 2.41 -0.03 -14.62
N LEU A 174 2.59 -1.31 -14.29
CA LEU A 174 3.44 -2.23 -15.06
C LEU A 174 2.87 -2.44 -16.48
N ALA A 175 1.56 -2.68 -16.61
CA ALA A 175 0.91 -2.89 -17.90
C ALA A 175 0.97 -1.64 -18.79
N LEU A 176 0.72 -0.45 -18.23
CA LEU A 176 0.85 0.82 -18.93
C LEU A 176 2.29 1.08 -19.36
N GLY A 177 3.26 0.90 -18.46
CA GLY A 177 4.68 1.05 -18.79
C GLY A 177 5.17 0.06 -19.86
N ALA A 178 4.62 -1.16 -19.89
CA ALA A 178 4.92 -2.14 -20.94
C ALA A 178 4.28 -1.78 -22.30
N ALA A 179 3.15 -1.07 -22.30
CA ALA A 179 2.45 -0.66 -23.51
C ALA A 179 3.02 0.62 -24.12
N THR A 180 3.49 1.57 -23.29
CA THR A 180 3.94 2.90 -23.73
C THR A 180 5.45 3.03 -23.86
N GLY A 181 6.23 2.21 -23.12
CA GLY A 181 7.69 2.30 -23.04
C GLY A 181 8.25 3.60 -22.48
N HIS A 182 7.38 4.48 -21.94
CA HIS A 182 7.74 5.80 -21.40
C HIS A 182 7.31 5.92 -19.94
N ARG A 183 8.26 6.29 -19.07
CA ARG A 183 8.00 6.39 -17.63
C ARG A 183 7.02 7.49 -17.26
N GLY A 184 6.91 8.54 -18.08
CA GLY A 184 6.00 9.65 -17.81
C GLY A 184 4.51 9.34 -18.03
N TRP A 185 4.21 8.22 -18.70
CA TRP A 185 2.84 7.83 -19.10
C TRP A 185 2.32 6.62 -18.29
N ALA A 186 3.13 6.12 -17.36
CA ALA A 186 2.86 4.99 -16.47
C ALA A 186 2.73 5.46 -15.02
#